data_AF-A0A7T5RFA5-F1
#
_entry.id   AF-A0A7T5RFA5-F1
#
_cell.length_a   1.000
_cell.length_b   1.000
_cell.length_c   1.000
_cell.angle_alpha   90.00
_cell.angle_beta   90.00
_cell.angle_gamma   90.00
#
_symmetry.space_group_name_H-M   'P 1'
#
loop_
_entity.id
_entity.type
_entity.pdbx_description
1 polymer ?
#
loop_
_entity_poly.entity_id
_entity_poly.type
_entity_poly.pdbx_seq_one_letter_code
_entity_poly.pdbx_strand_id
1 'polypeptide(L)'
;MIRKFSIIVTIFLGLIALAAYYLLPATPTHAQSASCTGSTPYRAEGLVAATSLSGKFNTSAGACVLDPKAAFFSFKIPSFDDLKVQYYIQANNPTITKHAEVASPANLPGGKIDLGSEKDHLYSFSDNVTITGNNDFPGNRSGVIFVSRDLNLGPLSSNKLDTSKNATGLVFVVGGNVNIDSTVTQIDAVIISSGTIYTAGGGCTTSSTSVSNTLTVNGSLVSLDETKPIKFCRKLLTSNQNPAEVVNWEGKYLAILNNLFASSFQKWSEIAGP
;
A
#
# COMPACT_ATOMS: atom_id res chain seq x y z
N MET A 1 38.61 45.71 34.93
CA MET A 1 37.26 45.10 34.93
C MET A 1 36.87 44.50 33.57
N ILE A 2 37.23 45.14 32.44
CA ILE A 2 36.87 44.72 31.06
C ILE A 2 37.43 43.34 30.65
N ARG A 3 38.66 42.97 31.05
CA ARG A 3 39.26 41.67 30.68
C ARG A 3 38.55 40.43 31.26
N LYS A 4 37.96 40.53 32.46
CA LYS A 4 37.23 39.39 33.08
C LYS A 4 35.89 39.14 32.41
N PHE A 5 35.23 40.20 31.92
CA PHE A 5 33.96 40.10 31.21
C PHE A 5 34.13 39.39 29.86
N SER A 6 35.20 39.69 29.13
CA SER A 6 35.50 39.05 27.84
C SER A 6 35.73 37.54 27.96
N ILE A 7 36.41 37.07 29.01
CA ILE A 7 36.68 35.63 29.21
C ILE A 7 35.38 34.86 29.51
N ILE A 8 34.50 35.43 30.32
CA ILE A 8 33.22 34.80 30.69
C ILE A 8 32.32 34.67 29.47
N VAL A 9 32.27 35.70 28.61
CA VAL A 9 31.47 35.67 27.38
C VAL A 9 31.97 34.61 26.40
N THR A 10 33.28 34.43 26.25
CA THR A 10 33.85 33.40 25.37
C THR A 10 33.56 31.98 25.86
N ILE A 11 33.63 31.74 27.18
CA ILE A 11 33.29 30.43 27.76
C ILE A 11 31.80 30.13 27.57
N PHE A 12 30.94 31.13 27.77
CA PHE A 12 29.50 30.97 27.63
C PHE A 12 29.08 30.69 26.17
N LEU A 13 29.68 31.41 25.21
CA LEU A 13 29.48 31.14 23.78
C LEU A 13 30.00 29.75 23.37
N GLY A 14 31.13 29.31 23.92
CA GLY A 14 31.65 27.96 23.71
C GLY A 14 30.73 26.87 24.24
N LEU A 15 30.13 27.07 25.41
CA LEU A 15 29.16 26.14 25.99
C LEU A 15 27.84 26.10 25.21
N ILE A 16 27.36 27.24 24.69
CA ILE A 16 26.18 27.29 23.82
C ILE A 16 26.46 26.55 22.51
N ALA A 17 27.63 26.74 21.91
CA ALA A 17 28.02 26.02 20.69
C ALA A 17 28.13 24.50 20.92
N LEU A 18 28.67 24.08 22.07
CA LEU A 18 28.76 22.66 22.44
C LEU A 18 27.37 22.06 22.71
N ALA A 19 26.51 22.80 23.42
CA ALA A 19 25.13 22.37 23.67
C ALA A 19 24.33 22.28 22.34
N ALA A 20 24.49 23.24 21.44
CA ALA A 20 23.89 23.19 20.11
C ALA A 20 24.39 21.99 19.30
N TYR A 21 25.67 21.64 19.40
CA TYR A 21 26.23 20.45 18.74
C TYR A 21 25.63 19.14 19.27
N TYR A 22 25.39 19.03 20.58
CA TYR A 22 24.78 17.83 21.20
C TYR A 22 23.24 17.80 21.13
N LEU A 23 22.59 18.95 20.95
CA LEU A 23 21.13 19.08 20.85
C LEU A 23 20.61 19.14 19.42
N LEU A 24 21.50 19.28 18.43
CA LEU A 24 21.11 19.03 17.04
C LEU A 24 20.65 17.57 16.97
N PRO A 25 19.38 17.31 16.60
CA PRO A 25 18.92 15.95 16.40
C PRO A 25 19.86 15.33 15.38
N ALA A 26 20.48 14.20 15.75
CA ALA A 26 21.19 13.38 14.79
C ALA A 26 20.30 13.28 13.56
N THR A 27 20.81 13.71 12.41
CA THR A 27 20.06 13.57 11.16
C THR A 27 19.55 12.14 11.13
N PRO A 28 18.24 11.92 10.93
CA PRO A 28 17.71 10.58 10.89
C PRO A 28 18.48 9.85 9.79
N THR A 29 19.42 9.02 10.21
CA THR A 29 20.15 8.14 9.32
C THR A 29 19.07 7.19 8.87
N HIS A 30 18.64 7.35 7.62
CA HIS A 30 17.67 6.46 7.01
C HIS A 30 18.03 5.03 7.41
N ALA A 31 17.08 4.31 7.99
CA ALA A 31 17.21 2.93 8.45
C ALA A 31 17.41 1.99 7.25
N GLN A 32 18.55 2.14 6.58
CA GLN A 32 19.02 1.29 5.51
C GLN A 32 19.93 0.27 6.19
N SER A 33 19.50 -0.99 6.19
CA SER A 33 20.45 -2.06 6.52
C SER A 33 21.51 -2.10 5.42
N ALA A 34 22.78 -2.31 5.80
CA ALA A 34 23.92 -2.23 4.90
C ALA A 34 23.94 -3.30 3.80
N SER A 35 23.03 -4.27 3.83
CA SER A 35 22.81 -5.25 2.77
C SER A 35 21.70 -6.19 3.19
N CYS A 36 20.70 -6.36 2.34
CA CYS A 36 19.97 -7.61 2.33
C CYS A 36 20.94 -8.69 1.85
N THR A 37 21.56 -9.44 2.78
CA THR A 37 22.34 -10.63 2.45
C THR A 37 21.39 -11.76 2.02
N GLY A 38 20.84 -11.60 0.81
CA GLY A 38 20.03 -12.59 0.13
C GLY A 38 20.72 -12.96 -1.16
N SER A 39 21.44 -14.09 -1.15
CA SER A 39 22.08 -14.67 -2.31
C SER A 39 21.12 -14.70 -3.50
N THR A 40 21.67 -14.42 -4.67
CA THR A 40 21.10 -14.83 -5.96
C THR A 40 20.40 -16.20 -5.82
N PRO A 41 19.22 -16.39 -6.43
CA PRO A 41 18.48 -15.45 -7.27
C PRO A 41 17.44 -14.57 -6.54
N TYR A 42 17.22 -13.38 -7.10
CA TYR A 42 16.25 -12.36 -6.66
C TYR A 42 14.82 -12.83 -6.96
N ARG A 43 13.94 -12.85 -5.94
CA ARG A 43 12.54 -13.26 -6.13
C ARG A 43 11.60 -12.08 -6.38
N ALA A 44 11.76 -10.99 -5.63
CA ALA A 44 10.92 -9.79 -5.74
C ALA A 44 11.72 -8.48 -5.64
N GLU A 45 11.27 -7.43 -6.34
CA GLU A 45 11.84 -6.06 -6.32
C GLU A 45 10.75 -5.00 -6.13
N GLY A 46 11.02 -3.97 -5.29
CA GLY A 46 10.12 -2.82 -5.10
C GLY A 46 10.07 -2.24 -3.68
N LEU A 47 9.26 -1.18 -3.49
CA LEU A 47 8.93 -0.62 -2.18
C LEU A 47 7.70 -1.36 -1.61
N VAL A 48 7.88 -2.06 -0.50
CA VAL A 48 6.81 -2.79 0.19
C VAL A 48 6.66 -2.25 1.60
N ALA A 49 5.43 -1.94 2.01
CA ALA A 49 5.09 -1.57 3.38
C ALA A 49 4.32 -2.73 4.02
N ALA A 50 4.97 -3.43 4.94
CA ALA A 50 4.37 -4.50 5.74
C ALA A 50 5.01 -4.52 7.12
N THR A 51 4.22 -4.88 8.12
CA THR A 51 4.66 -5.04 9.52
C THR A 51 5.49 -6.30 9.73
N SER A 52 5.24 -7.35 8.94
CA SER A 52 6.14 -8.50 8.79
C SER A 52 6.32 -8.85 7.32
N LEU A 53 7.56 -9.15 6.91
CA LEU A 53 7.89 -9.49 5.53
C LEU A 53 8.62 -10.85 5.52
N SER A 54 8.15 -11.79 4.70
CA SER A 54 8.77 -13.11 4.51
C SER A 54 9.10 -13.30 3.03
N GLY A 55 10.37 -13.53 2.69
CA GLY A 55 10.84 -13.73 1.30
C GLY A 55 12.24 -13.15 1.02
N LYS A 56 12.68 -13.24 -0.24
CA LYS A 56 13.94 -12.63 -0.73
C LYS A 56 13.63 -11.38 -1.55
N PHE A 57 13.86 -10.20 -0.98
CA PHE A 57 13.58 -8.89 -1.60
C PHE A 57 14.88 -8.14 -1.88
N ASN A 58 14.90 -7.37 -2.96
CA ASN A 58 15.97 -6.43 -3.25
C ASN A 58 15.40 -5.12 -3.80
N THR A 59 16.11 -4.02 -3.62
CA THR A 59 15.89 -2.79 -4.41
C THR A 59 17.04 -2.65 -5.39
N SER A 60 16.85 -1.98 -6.52
CA SER A 60 17.94 -1.69 -7.48
C SER A 60 19.14 -0.95 -6.86
N ALA A 61 19.00 -0.40 -5.65
CA ALA A 61 20.07 0.21 -4.85
C ALA A 61 20.64 -0.69 -3.73
N GLY A 62 20.19 -1.95 -3.60
CA GLY A 62 20.74 -2.94 -2.64
C GLY A 62 20.33 -2.76 -1.18
N ALA A 63 19.45 -1.81 -0.87
CA ALA A 63 19.05 -1.49 0.50
C ALA A 63 17.66 -2.08 0.82
N CYS A 64 17.58 -2.77 1.96
CA CYS A 64 16.32 -3.16 2.59
C CYS A 64 16.05 -2.27 3.79
N VAL A 65 14.83 -1.74 3.87
CA VAL A 65 14.32 -1.03 5.05
C VAL A 65 13.82 -2.09 6.02
N LEU A 66 14.71 -2.55 6.89
CA LEU A 66 14.40 -3.42 8.03
C LEU A 66 14.45 -2.53 9.27
N ASP A 67 13.34 -1.87 9.60
CA ASP A 67 13.31 -1.05 10.81
C ASP A 67 12.30 -1.57 11.84
N PRO A 68 12.75 -2.35 12.85
CA PRO A 68 11.96 -2.63 14.05
C PRO A 68 12.00 -1.48 15.07
N LYS A 69 12.71 -0.37 14.79
CA LYS A 69 12.92 0.79 15.68
C LYS A 69 12.63 2.14 15.03
N ALA A 70 11.93 2.17 13.89
CA ALA A 70 11.03 3.25 13.58
C ALA A 70 9.93 3.07 14.63
N ALA A 71 10.15 3.65 15.81
CA ALA A 71 9.08 4.06 16.67
C ALA A 71 8.31 5.13 15.88
N PHE A 72 7.52 4.66 14.90
CA PHE A 72 6.20 5.15 14.74
C PHE A 72 5.68 5.28 16.18
N PHE A 73 5.25 6.47 16.60
CA PHE A 73 4.19 6.52 17.60
C PHE A 73 3.25 5.36 17.27
N SER A 74 2.74 4.63 18.26
CA SER A 74 1.77 3.55 18.04
C SER A 74 0.54 4.11 17.31
N PHE A 75 0.68 4.37 16.02
CA PHE A 75 -0.32 4.73 15.07
C PHE A 75 -0.98 3.39 14.88
N LYS A 76 -2.10 3.22 15.57
CA LYS A 76 -2.99 2.09 15.34
C LYS A 76 -3.17 2.02 13.83
N ILE A 77 -2.63 0.98 13.20
CA ILE A 77 -2.89 0.72 11.80
C ILE A 77 -4.41 0.56 11.71
N PRO A 78 -5.13 1.45 11.00
CA PRO A 78 -6.57 1.39 10.97
C PRO A 78 -7.00 0.01 10.44
N SER A 79 -7.91 -0.64 11.16
CA SER A 79 -8.50 -1.89 10.69
C SER A 79 -9.34 -1.65 9.43
N PHE A 80 -9.68 -2.72 8.70
CA PHE A 80 -10.66 -2.62 7.61
C PHE A 80 -11.93 -1.89 8.04
N ASP A 81 -12.46 -2.20 9.23
CA ASP A 81 -13.67 -1.55 9.75
C ASP A 81 -13.44 -0.07 10.05
N ASP A 82 -12.28 0.30 10.63
CA ASP A 82 -11.92 1.71 10.85
C ASP A 82 -11.88 2.47 9.50
N LEU A 83 -11.23 1.89 8.48
CA LEU A 83 -11.14 2.48 7.13
C LEU A 83 -12.52 2.57 6.47
N LYS A 84 -13.35 1.53 6.56
CA LYS A 84 -14.71 1.51 5.99
C LYS A 84 -15.62 2.50 6.68
N VAL A 85 -15.56 2.61 8.01
CA VAL A 85 -16.35 3.60 8.76
C VAL A 85 -15.96 5.01 8.31
N GLN A 86 -14.67 5.31 8.34
CA GLN A 86 -14.15 6.65 8.08
C GLN A 86 -14.38 7.09 6.63
N TYR A 87 -14.16 6.19 5.66
CA TYR A 87 -14.09 6.58 4.25
C TYR A 87 -15.24 6.07 3.39
N TYR A 88 -16.07 5.15 3.89
CA TYR A 88 -17.30 4.72 3.22
C TYR A 88 -18.56 5.14 3.95
N ILE A 89 -18.70 4.74 5.22
CA ILE A 89 -19.94 4.97 5.98
C ILE A 89 -20.14 6.47 6.20
N GLN A 90 -19.11 7.16 6.68
CA GLN A 90 -19.13 8.60 6.98
C GLN A 90 -18.90 9.50 5.76
N ALA A 91 -18.69 8.93 4.56
CA ALA A 91 -18.45 9.72 3.35
C ALA A 91 -19.68 10.58 3.01
N ASN A 92 -19.52 11.90 3.15
CA ASN A 92 -20.51 12.92 2.82
C ASN A 92 -19.88 14.03 1.95
N ASN A 93 -19.02 13.66 1.00
CA ASN A 93 -18.33 14.61 0.14
C ASN A 93 -19.10 14.76 -1.20
N PRO A 94 -19.55 15.99 -1.57
CA PRO A 94 -20.28 16.21 -2.81
C PRO A 94 -19.45 15.94 -4.09
N THR A 95 -18.12 15.85 -3.99
CA THR A 95 -17.22 15.54 -5.11
C THR A 95 -17.05 14.04 -5.37
N ILE A 96 -17.65 13.18 -4.53
CA ILE A 96 -17.55 11.72 -4.63
C ILE A 96 -18.95 11.15 -4.88
N THR A 97 -19.05 10.21 -5.82
CA THR A 97 -20.25 9.40 -6.04
C THR A 97 -20.14 8.15 -5.17
N LYS A 98 -20.90 8.11 -4.08
CA LYS A 98 -21.05 6.93 -3.23
C LYS A 98 -22.15 6.02 -3.77
N HIS A 99 -21.76 4.81 -4.15
CA HIS A 99 -22.69 3.77 -4.58
C HIS A 99 -23.30 3.05 -3.37
N ALA A 100 -24.48 2.47 -3.55
CA ALA A 100 -25.10 1.63 -2.53
C ALA A 100 -24.27 0.36 -2.29
N GLU A 101 -24.29 -0.14 -1.05
CA GLU A 101 -23.57 -1.38 -0.73
C GLU A 101 -24.23 -2.57 -1.44
N VAL A 102 -23.40 -3.42 -2.04
CA VAL A 102 -23.84 -4.63 -2.73
C VAL A 102 -23.66 -5.83 -1.80
N ALA A 103 -24.78 -6.49 -1.48
CA ALA A 103 -24.82 -7.50 -0.42
C ALA A 103 -24.47 -8.93 -0.85
N SER A 104 -24.33 -9.19 -2.14
CA SER A 104 -24.16 -10.54 -2.71
C SER A 104 -22.80 -10.73 -3.35
N PRO A 105 -22.32 -11.98 -3.49
CA PRO A 105 -21.08 -12.27 -4.20
C PRO A 105 -21.10 -11.62 -5.58
N ALA A 106 -20.14 -10.75 -5.83
CA ALA A 106 -20.09 -9.99 -7.06
C ALA A 106 -19.05 -10.62 -8.00
N ASN A 107 -19.54 -11.23 -9.07
CA ASN A 107 -18.71 -11.53 -10.24
C ASN A 107 -18.74 -10.29 -11.14
N LEU A 108 -17.67 -9.51 -11.06
CA LEU A 108 -17.54 -8.25 -11.77
C LEU A 108 -16.63 -8.47 -12.98
N PRO A 109 -17.15 -8.52 -14.21
CA PRO A 109 -16.34 -8.10 -15.33
C PRO A 109 -15.99 -6.63 -15.12
N GLY A 110 -14.73 -6.21 -15.32
CA GLY A 110 -14.28 -4.86 -14.95
C GLY A 110 -15.09 -3.73 -15.60
N GLY A 111 -15.83 -3.99 -16.68
CA GLY A 111 -16.82 -3.07 -17.25
C GLY A 111 -18.07 -2.79 -16.38
N LYS A 112 -18.25 -3.45 -15.23
CA LYS A 112 -19.35 -3.18 -14.28
C LYS A 112 -19.01 -2.23 -13.14
N ILE A 113 -17.73 -1.89 -12.98
CA ILE A 113 -17.30 -0.84 -12.05
C ILE A 113 -17.08 0.40 -12.91
N ASP A 114 -18.12 1.22 -13.02
CA ASP A 114 -18.07 2.46 -13.78
C ASP A 114 -17.36 3.55 -12.97
N LEU A 115 -16.25 4.05 -13.52
CA LEU A 115 -15.48 5.17 -12.97
C LEU A 115 -15.73 6.43 -13.81
N GLY A 116 -17.01 6.71 -14.07
CA GLY A 116 -17.54 7.75 -14.94
C GLY A 116 -16.89 9.13 -14.80
N SER A 117 -17.23 10.06 -15.71
CA SER A 117 -16.35 11.20 -15.99
C SER A 117 -16.35 12.36 -14.99
N GLU A 118 -17.35 12.44 -14.11
CA GLU A 118 -17.62 13.69 -13.38
C GLU A 118 -17.00 13.73 -11.98
N LYS A 119 -17.00 12.61 -11.26
CA LYS A 119 -16.65 12.51 -9.83
C LYS A 119 -15.88 11.24 -9.54
N ASP A 120 -15.11 11.25 -8.46
CA ASP A 120 -14.49 10.01 -7.97
C ASP A 120 -15.57 9.07 -7.41
N HIS A 121 -15.31 7.78 -7.43
CA HIS A 121 -16.31 6.76 -7.12
C HIS A 121 -15.94 5.93 -5.91
N LEU A 122 -16.97 5.56 -5.17
CA LEU A 122 -16.83 4.80 -3.94
C LEU A 122 -17.81 3.64 -3.91
N TYR A 123 -17.27 2.43 -3.84
CA TYR A 123 -18.02 1.18 -3.85
C TYR A 123 -17.82 0.40 -2.56
N SER A 124 -18.85 -0.32 -2.10
CA SER A 124 -18.75 -1.30 -1.02
C SER A 124 -19.45 -2.59 -1.39
N PHE A 125 -18.78 -3.70 -1.13
CA PHE A 125 -19.28 -5.06 -1.29
C PHE A 125 -19.19 -5.75 0.08
N SER A 126 -20.30 -6.26 0.59
CA SER A 126 -20.31 -6.94 1.90
C SER A 126 -19.83 -8.39 1.83
N ASP A 127 -19.68 -8.93 0.62
CA ASP A 127 -19.28 -10.31 0.34
C ASP A 127 -18.01 -10.36 -0.54
N ASN A 128 -17.61 -11.56 -0.95
CA ASN A 128 -16.49 -11.80 -1.85
C ASN A 128 -16.70 -11.10 -3.19
N VAL A 129 -15.60 -10.55 -3.73
CA VAL A 129 -15.58 -9.95 -5.07
C VAL A 129 -14.61 -10.74 -5.92
N THR A 130 -15.07 -11.13 -7.12
CA THR A 130 -14.23 -11.79 -8.12
C THR A 130 -14.22 -10.94 -9.37
N ILE A 131 -13.03 -10.43 -9.73
CA ILE A 131 -12.79 -9.64 -10.95
C ILE A 131 -12.23 -10.57 -12.02
N THR A 132 -12.98 -10.75 -13.10
CA THR A 132 -12.64 -11.70 -14.19
C THR A 132 -13.03 -11.13 -15.55
N GLY A 133 -12.54 -11.74 -16.64
CA GLY A 133 -12.97 -11.34 -17.99
C GLY A 133 -12.33 -10.04 -18.47
N ASN A 134 -13.09 -9.18 -19.16
CA ASN A 134 -12.56 -7.90 -19.67
C ASN A 134 -12.54 -6.83 -18.56
N ASN A 135 -11.36 -6.28 -18.28
CA ASN A 135 -11.14 -5.41 -17.11
C ASN A 135 -10.71 -4.00 -17.45
N ASP A 136 -11.18 -3.49 -18.58
CA ASP A 136 -11.19 -2.05 -18.80
C ASP A 136 -12.20 -1.47 -17.79
N PHE A 137 -11.71 -0.71 -16.79
CA PHE A 137 -12.57 0.14 -15.95
C PHE A 137 -12.90 1.39 -16.77
N PRO A 138 -14.14 1.54 -17.27
CA PRO A 138 -14.49 2.69 -18.09
C PRO A 138 -14.50 3.97 -17.25
N GLY A 139 -14.18 5.09 -17.89
CA GLY A 139 -14.19 6.42 -17.29
C GLY A 139 -12.81 6.90 -16.85
N ASN A 140 -12.72 8.15 -16.37
CA ASN A 140 -11.45 8.88 -16.18
C ASN A 140 -11.22 9.38 -14.74
N ARG A 141 -12.00 8.85 -13.78
CA ARG A 141 -11.94 9.22 -12.37
C ARG A 141 -11.41 8.10 -11.49
N SER A 142 -11.07 8.45 -10.26
CA SER A 142 -10.52 7.46 -9.32
C SER A 142 -11.62 6.67 -8.64
N GLY A 143 -11.31 5.43 -8.28
CA GLY A 143 -12.24 4.52 -7.61
C GLY A 143 -11.64 3.94 -6.33
N VAL A 144 -12.40 3.96 -5.24
CA VAL A 144 -12.09 3.18 -4.04
C VAL A 144 -13.16 2.13 -3.84
N ILE A 145 -12.71 0.89 -3.67
CA ILE A 145 -13.58 -0.27 -3.57
C ILE A 145 -13.31 -0.97 -2.24
N PHE A 146 -14.31 -0.96 -1.38
CA PHE A 146 -14.32 -1.72 -0.13
C PHE A 146 -14.89 -3.11 -0.40
N VAL A 147 -14.15 -4.14 0.01
CA VAL A 147 -14.57 -5.55 -0.08
C VAL A 147 -14.49 -6.13 1.33
N SER A 148 -15.63 -6.44 1.95
CA SER A 148 -15.65 -6.92 3.33
C SER A 148 -15.10 -8.33 3.53
N ARG A 149 -15.06 -9.14 2.46
CA ARG A 149 -14.51 -10.51 2.47
C ARG A 149 -13.30 -10.61 1.54
N ASP A 150 -13.18 -11.68 0.76
CA ASP A 150 -12.03 -11.95 -0.08
C ASP A 150 -12.16 -11.25 -1.45
N LEU A 151 -11.02 -10.81 -1.99
CA LEU A 151 -10.89 -10.29 -3.35
C LEU A 151 -10.15 -11.32 -4.21
N ASN A 152 -10.79 -11.80 -5.27
CA ASN A 152 -10.18 -12.68 -6.26
C ASN A 152 -9.94 -11.90 -7.56
N LEU A 153 -8.69 -11.84 -8.01
CA LEU A 153 -8.28 -11.15 -9.23
C LEU A 153 -7.85 -12.18 -10.27
N GLY A 154 -8.68 -12.39 -11.29
CA GLY A 154 -8.40 -13.26 -12.42
C GLY A 154 -9.16 -14.59 -12.42
N PRO A 155 -9.17 -15.32 -13.55
CA PRO A 155 -8.43 -15.02 -14.79
C PRO A 155 -8.99 -13.81 -15.56
N LEU A 156 -8.08 -13.00 -16.12
CA LEU A 156 -8.37 -11.76 -16.87
C LEU A 156 -8.12 -12.00 -18.36
N SER A 157 -8.97 -11.48 -19.25
CA SER A 157 -8.86 -11.74 -20.70
C SER A 157 -7.58 -11.20 -21.32
N SER A 158 -7.09 -10.05 -20.83
CA SER A 158 -5.82 -9.44 -21.23
C SER A 158 -4.64 -9.86 -20.34
N ASN A 159 -4.89 -10.69 -19.31
CA ASN A 159 -3.99 -10.92 -18.18
C ASN A 159 -3.61 -9.65 -17.39
N LYS A 160 -4.28 -8.52 -17.63
CA LYS A 160 -3.95 -7.23 -17.03
C LYS A 160 -5.16 -6.60 -16.37
N LEU A 161 -4.96 -6.09 -15.17
CA LEU A 161 -5.83 -5.08 -14.56
C LEU A 161 -5.23 -3.71 -14.92
N ASP A 162 -5.60 -3.21 -16.09
CA ASP A 162 -4.98 -2.02 -16.69
C ASP A 162 -5.87 -0.79 -16.46
N THR A 163 -5.35 0.19 -15.71
CA THR A 163 -6.00 1.49 -15.50
C THR A 163 -5.26 2.63 -16.20
N SER A 164 -4.22 2.31 -16.97
CA SER A 164 -3.33 3.27 -17.63
C SER A 164 -4.00 4.07 -18.75
N LYS A 165 -5.07 3.53 -19.35
CA LYS A 165 -5.76 4.15 -20.49
C LYS A 165 -6.49 5.45 -20.16
N ASN A 166 -6.89 5.67 -18.90
CA ASN A 166 -7.86 6.73 -18.58
C ASN A 166 -7.47 7.69 -17.43
N ALA A 167 -6.21 7.76 -17.01
CA ALA A 167 -5.80 8.55 -15.83
C ALA A 167 -6.60 8.23 -14.54
N THR A 168 -7.17 7.03 -14.50
CA THR A 168 -7.92 6.47 -13.37
C THR A 168 -6.95 5.81 -12.39
N GLY A 169 -7.06 6.11 -11.10
CA GLY A 169 -6.41 5.30 -10.08
C GLY A 169 -7.42 4.53 -9.25
N LEU A 170 -7.07 3.28 -8.99
CA LEU A 170 -7.90 2.31 -8.31
C LEU A 170 -7.27 1.92 -6.97
N VAL A 171 -8.09 1.92 -5.93
CA VAL A 171 -7.70 1.46 -4.59
C VAL A 171 -8.68 0.40 -4.12
N PHE A 172 -8.17 -0.77 -3.76
CA PHE A 172 -8.93 -1.82 -3.10
C PHE A 172 -8.61 -1.82 -1.61
N VAL A 173 -9.65 -1.82 -0.78
CA VAL A 173 -9.55 -2.02 0.67
C VAL A 173 -10.32 -3.28 1.02
N VAL A 174 -9.62 -4.32 1.45
CA VAL A 174 -10.13 -5.70 1.53
C VAL A 174 -10.07 -6.20 2.97
N GLY A 175 -11.20 -6.66 3.52
CA GLY A 175 -11.30 -7.21 4.87
C GLY A 175 -10.76 -8.64 4.99
N GLY A 176 -10.85 -9.41 3.91
CA GLY A 176 -10.33 -10.78 3.79
C GLY A 176 -9.04 -10.88 2.98
N ASN A 177 -8.79 -12.07 2.46
CA ASN A 177 -7.61 -12.38 1.63
C ASN A 177 -7.72 -11.76 0.24
N VAL A 178 -6.57 -11.53 -0.38
CA VAL A 178 -6.50 -11.18 -1.80
C VAL A 178 -5.82 -12.31 -2.56
N ASN A 179 -6.50 -12.86 -3.56
CA ASN A 179 -6.00 -13.97 -4.37
C ASN A 179 -5.77 -13.47 -5.80
N ILE A 180 -4.51 -13.25 -6.18
CA ILE A 180 -4.14 -12.85 -7.53
C ILE A 180 -3.85 -14.10 -8.34
N ASP A 181 -4.65 -14.37 -9.36
CA ASP A 181 -4.47 -15.52 -10.24
C ASP A 181 -3.10 -15.50 -10.92
N SER A 182 -2.51 -16.68 -11.08
CA SER A 182 -1.20 -16.87 -11.68
C SER A 182 -1.09 -16.37 -13.12
N THR A 183 -2.19 -16.29 -13.87
CA THR A 183 -2.20 -15.78 -15.25
C THR A 183 -2.10 -14.26 -15.30
N VAL A 184 -2.42 -13.54 -14.22
CA VAL A 184 -2.34 -12.07 -14.18
C VAL A 184 -0.88 -11.64 -14.26
N THR A 185 -0.55 -10.78 -15.22
CA THR A 185 0.80 -10.26 -15.46
C THR A 185 0.94 -8.79 -15.08
N GLN A 186 -0.15 -8.03 -14.94
CA GLN A 186 -0.11 -6.62 -14.58
C GLN A 186 -1.28 -6.23 -13.68
N ILE A 187 -1.01 -5.41 -12.67
CA ILE A 187 -2.01 -4.78 -11.80
C ILE A 187 -1.69 -3.30 -11.63
N ASP A 188 -2.59 -2.42 -12.06
CA ASP A 188 -2.47 -0.98 -11.87
C ASP A 188 -3.40 -0.50 -10.75
N ALA A 189 -3.06 -0.82 -9.50
CA ALA A 189 -3.88 -0.46 -8.34
C ALA A 189 -3.08 -0.44 -7.03
N VAL A 190 -3.62 0.25 -6.03
CA VAL A 190 -3.25 0.04 -4.63
C VAL A 190 -4.17 -1.01 -4.03
N ILE A 191 -3.61 -2.03 -3.40
CA ILE A 191 -4.35 -3.08 -2.71
C ILE A 191 -3.96 -3.06 -1.23
N ILE A 192 -4.94 -2.81 -0.38
CA ILE A 192 -4.83 -2.80 1.08
C ILE A 192 -5.66 -3.97 1.61
N SER A 193 -5.08 -4.85 2.43
CA SER A 193 -5.76 -6.05 2.92
C SER A 193 -5.58 -6.27 4.42
N SER A 194 -6.65 -6.63 5.12
CA SER A 194 -6.61 -7.20 6.48
C SER A 194 -6.38 -8.72 6.50
N GLY A 195 -6.42 -9.36 5.34
CA GLY A 195 -6.05 -10.76 5.12
C GLY A 195 -4.67 -10.92 4.50
N THR A 196 -4.35 -12.13 4.04
CA THR A 196 -3.11 -12.40 3.31
C THR A 196 -3.29 -12.06 1.84
N ILE A 197 -2.32 -11.36 1.25
CA ILE A 197 -2.24 -11.14 -0.20
C ILE A 197 -1.42 -12.27 -0.83
N TYR A 198 -2.06 -13.13 -1.62
CA TYR A 198 -1.43 -14.21 -2.37
C TYR A 198 -1.22 -13.79 -3.82
N THR A 199 0.03 -13.72 -4.27
CA THR A 199 0.39 -13.26 -5.62
C THR A 199 0.20 -14.30 -6.72
N ALA A 200 -0.11 -15.56 -6.40
CA ALA A 200 -0.20 -16.67 -7.35
C ALA A 200 -1.33 -17.67 -7.04
N GLY A 201 -2.52 -17.16 -6.73
CA GLY A 201 -3.71 -17.94 -6.39
C GLY A 201 -3.85 -18.23 -4.89
N GLY A 202 -5.07 -18.57 -4.47
CA GLY A 202 -5.41 -18.75 -3.07
C GLY A 202 -4.62 -19.87 -2.39
N GLY A 203 -4.12 -19.60 -1.18
CA GLY A 203 -3.51 -20.62 -0.34
C GLY A 203 -2.09 -21.04 -0.75
N CYS A 204 -1.36 -20.21 -1.52
CA CYS A 204 0.05 -20.49 -1.81
C CYS A 204 0.88 -20.52 -0.52
N THR A 205 1.02 -21.74 0.00
CA THR A 205 1.66 -22.08 1.25
C THR A 205 2.76 -23.06 0.87
N THR A 206 4.02 -22.64 1.04
CA THR A 206 5.25 -23.47 0.96
C THR A 206 5.84 -23.83 -0.40
N SER A 207 5.13 -23.76 -1.53
CA SER A 207 5.72 -24.07 -2.85
C SER A 207 5.41 -22.99 -3.88
N SER A 208 6.44 -22.53 -4.58
CA SER A 208 6.30 -21.46 -5.57
C SER A 208 5.56 -21.99 -6.80
N THR A 209 4.45 -21.34 -7.18
CA THR A 209 3.72 -21.61 -8.41
C THR A 209 4.61 -21.23 -9.59
N SER A 210 4.84 -22.19 -10.49
CA SER A 210 5.62 -21.93 -11.69
C SER A 210 4.79 -21.13 -12.69
N VAL A 211 5.31 -19.98 -13.12
CA VAL A 211 4.62 -19.05 -14.02
C VAL A 211 5.52 -18.72 -15.22
N SER A 212 4.88 -18.44 -16.36
CA SER A 212 5.59 -18.09 -17.60
C SER A 212 5.97 -16.61 -17.67
N ASN A 213 5.29 -15.75 -16.92
CA ASN A 213 5.42 -14.29 -16.99
C ASN A 213 5.57 -13.69 -15.58
N THR A 214 6.31 -12.59 -15.51
CA THR A 214 6.42 -11.75 -14.31
C THR A 214 5.09 -11.05 -14.01
N LEU A 215 4.78 -10.90 -12.72
CA LEU A 215 3.73 -9.99 -12.25
C LEU A 215 4.31 -8.60 -12.03
N THR A 216 3.77 -7.59 -12.71
CA THR A 216 4.10 -6.18 -12.45
C THR A 216 2.92 -5.49 -11.77
N VAL A 217 3.13 -5.03 -10.54
CA VAL A 217 2.17 -4.19 -9.82
C VAL A 217 2.61 -2.74 -9.94
N ASN A 218 1.87 -1.94 -10.70
CA ASN A 218 2.05 -0.49 -10.75
C ASN A 218 1.12 0.15 -9.71
N GLY A 219 1.63 0.32 -8.50
CA GLY A 219 0.87 0.72 -7.32
C GLY A 219 1.54 0.24 -6.04
N SER A 220 0.74 -0.19 -5.07
CA SER A 220 1.24 -0.65 -3.78
C SER A 220 0.45 -1.84 -3.26
N LEU A 221 1.13 -2.78 -2.62
CA LEU A 221 0.52 -3.83 -1.81
C LEU A 221 0.75 -3.51 -0.33
N VAL A 222 -0.32 -3.45 0.45
CA VAL A 222 -0.29 -3.08 1.87
C VAL A 222 -1.03 -4.15 2.67
N SER A 223 -0.36 -4.71 3.68
CA SER A 223 -1.02 -5.55 4.69
C SER A 223 -1.28 -4.73 5.96
N LEU A 224 -2.51 -4.83 6.47
CA LEU A 224 -2.94 -4.19 7.72
C LEU A 224 -2.68 -5.07 8.96
N ASP A 225 -2.38 -6.36 8.77
CA ASP A 225 -2.23 -7.35 9.85
C ASP A 225 -0.87 -8.05 9.73
N GLU A 226 -0.04 -7.92 10.78
CA GLU A 226 1.31 -8.49 10.79
C GLU A 226 1.33 -10.02 10.73
N THR A 227 0.25 -10.66 11.18
CA THR A 227 0.11 -12.12 11.15
C THR A 227 -0.32 -12.64 9.78
N LYS A 228 -0.72 -11.74 8.88
CA LYS A 228 -1.21 -12.05 7.52
C LYS A 228 -0.42 -11.23 6.48
N PRO A 229 0.87 -11.53 6.30
CA PRO A 229 1.75 -10.77 5.41
C PRO A 229 1.40 -11.02 3.94
N ILE A 230 1.99 -10.21 3.06
CA ILE A 230 1.97 -10.46 1.60
C ILE A 230 2.84 -11.69 1.30
N LYS A 231 2.31 -12.64 0.53
CA LYS A 231 2.99 -13.87 0.10
C LYS A 231 3.34 -13.82 -1.39
N PHE A 232 4.63 -13.68 -1.66
CA PHE A 232 5.23 -13.74 -3.00
C PHE A 232 5.52 -15.20 -3.35
N CYS A 233 4.71 -15.75 -4.26
CA CYS A 233 4.63 -17.19 -4.50
C CYS A 233 4.94 -17.59 -5.93
N ARG A 234 5.37 -16.67 -6.80
CA ARG A 234 5.69 -16.98 -8.19
C ARG A 234 7.13 -17.47 -8.31
N LYS A 235 7.35 -18.30 -9.32
CA LYS A 235 8.67 -18.71 -9.80
C LYS A 235 8.65 -18.75 -11.32
N LEU A 236 9.52 -17.98 -11.96
CA LEU A 236 9.62 -17.99 -13.41
C LEU A 236 10.15 -19.34 -13.92
N LEU A 237 9.52 -19.87 -14.97
CA LEU A 237 9.88 -21.16 -15.57
C LEU A 237 11.25 -21.17 -16.25
N THR A 238 11.69 -20.04 -16.81
CA THR A 238 12.79 -19.99 -17.78
C THR A 238 14.05 -19.28 -17.28
N SER A 239 14.00 -18.57 -16.15
CA SER A 239 15.16 -17.85 -15.63
C SER A 239 14.96 -17.42 -14.19
N ASN A 240 15.99 -17.62 -13.37
CA ASN A 240 16.11 -17.07 -12.02
C ASN A 240 16.79 -15.68 -12.01
N GLN A 241 17.06 -15.09 -13.18
CA GLN A 241 17.74 -13.79 -13.27
C GLN A 241 16.79 -12.60 -13.21
N ASN A 242 15.51 -12.82 -13.49
CA ASN A 242 14.47 -11.79 -13.42
C ASN A 242 13.55 -12.03 -12.22
N PRO A 243 13.10 -10.98 -11.51
CA PRO A 243 12.11 -11.12 -10.45
C PRO A 243 10.79 -11.66 -11.02
N ALA A 244 10.17 -12.59 -10.28
CA ALA A 244 8.87 -13.14 -10.65
C ALA A 244 7.72 -12.19 -10.28
N GLU A 245 7.98 -11.27 -9.36
CA GLU A 245 7.09 -10.19 -8.94
C GLU A 245 7.85 -8.86 -8.85
N VAL A 246 7.31 -7.81 -9.46
CA VAL A 246 7.85 -6.45 -9.44
C VAL A 246 6.75 -5.51 -8.94
N VAL A 247 7.07 -4.67 -7.96
CA VAL A 247 6.16 -3.65 -7.43
C VAL A 247 6.74 -2.26 -7.68
N ASN A 248 6.16 -1.55 -8.65
CA ASN A 248 6.51 -0.20 -9.02
C ASN A 248 5.61 0.79 -8.30
N TRP A 249 6.20 1.70 -7.54
CA TRP A 249 5.44 2.79 -6.93
C TRP A 249 5.08 3.86 -7.96
N GLU A 250 3.82 4.28 -7.98
CA GLU A 250 3.38 5.41 -8.80
C GLU A 250 2.75 6.52 -7.95
N GLY A 251 3.29 7.73 -8.07
CA GLY A 251 2.87 8.88 -7.25
C GLY A 251 1.40 9.30 -7.42
N LYS A 252 0.75 8.93 -8.53
CA LYS A 252 -0.68 9.18 -8.75
C LYS A 252 -1.55 8.56 -7.66
N TYR A 253 -1.16 7.40 -7.14
CA TYR A 253 -1.89 6.75 -6.06
C TYR A 253 -1.69 7.44 -4.71
N LEU A 254 -0.54 8.07 -4.46
CA LEU A 254 -0.35 8.90 -3.25
C LEU A 254 -1.30 10.11 -3.28
N ALA A 255 -1.51 10.74 -4.44
CA ALA A 255 -2.45 11.85 -4.58
C ALA A 255 -3.90 11.41 -4.31
N ILE A 256 -4.29 10.22 -4.79
CA ILE A 256 -5.62 9.64 -4.55
C ILE A 256 -5.81 9.30 -3.07
N LEU A 257 -4.85 8.61 -2.47
CA LEU A 257 -4.88 8.32 -1.04
C LEU A 257 -4.88 9.61 -0.22
N ASN A 258 -4.15 10.65 -0.61
CA ASN A 258 -4.19 11.94 0.08
C ASN A 258 -5.56 12.63 -0.08
N ASN A 259 -6.12 12.70 -1.29
CA ASN A 259 -7.41 13.37 -1.52
C ASN A 259 -8.59 12.64 -0.86
N LEU A 260 -8.51 11.30 -0.78
CA LEU A 260 -9.58 10.48 -0.24
C LEU A 260 -9.41 10.19 1.26
N PHE A 261 -8.15 10.13 1.73
CA PHE A 261 -7.82 9.72 3.09
C PHE A 261 -7.15 10.78 3.97
N ALA A 262 -6.78 11.96 3.44
CA ALA A 262 -6.27 13.04 4.29
C ALA A 262 -7.38 13.61 5.16
N SER A 263 -7.49 13.12 6.39
CA SER A 263 -8.06 13.93 7.46
C SER A 263 -7.05 15.01 7.80
N SER A 264 -7.44 16.29 7.72
CA SER A 264 -6.76 17.29 8.52
C SER A 264 -6.84 16.83 9.98
N PHE A 265 -5.73 16.84 10.70
CA PHE A 265 -5.59 16.33 12.08
C PHE A 265 -6.49 17.05 13.12
N GLN A 266 -7.44 17.89 12.71
CA GLN A 266 -8.38 18.55 13.60
C GLN A 266 -9.68 17.73 13.70
N LYS A 267 -9.67 16.73 14.58
CA LYS A 267 -10.91 16.14 15.10
C LYS A 267 -11.36 16.99 16.29
N TRP A 268 -12.37 17.84 16.09
CA TRP A 268 -13.12 18.45 17.18
C TRP A 268 -14.24 17.49 17.56
N SER A 269 -14.21 16.95 18.78
CA SER A 269 -15.37 16.27 19.36
C SER A 269 -15.86 17.11 20.54
N GLU A 270 -17.12 17.53 20.51
CA GLU A 270 -17.75 18.10 21.69
C GLU A 270 -17.78 17.03 22.80
N ILE A 271 -17.23 17.37 23.96
CA ILE A 271 -17.42 16.60 25.17
C ILE A 271 -18.80 16.99 25.68
N ALA A 272 -19.80 16.11 25.48
CA ALA A 272 -21.03 16.20 26.25
C ALA A 272 -20.67 15.95 27.72
N GLY A 273 -20.68 17.01 28.53
CA GLY A 273 -20.58 16.91 29.98
C GLY A 273 -21.82 16.22 30.58
N PRO A 274 -21.71 15.73 31.83
CA PRO A 274 -22.80 15.03 32.53
C PRO A 274 -24.06 15.88 32.69
#